data_AF-A0A6S6LWB3-F1
#
_entry.id   AF-A0A6S6LWB3-F1
#
_cell.length_a   1.000
_cell.length_b   1.000
_cell.length_c   1.000
_cell.angle_alpha   90.00
_cell.angle_beta   90.00
_cell.angle_gamma   90.00
#
_symmetry.space_group_name_H-M   'P 1'
#
loop_
_entity.id
_entity.type
_entity.pdbx_description
1 polymer ?
#
loop_
_entity_poly.entity_id
_entity_poly.type
_entity_poly.pdbx_seq_one_letter_code
_entity_poly.pdbx_strand_id
1 'polypeptide(L)' 'MKTPKPLDLVIDQYQILMAKLKSTRDVQEKNKLFRRLTNLLAVMEFLLSVNKSS' A
#
# COMPACT_ATOMS: atom_id res chain seq x y z
N MET A 1 19.39 14.62 1.97
CA MET A 1 18.46 13.51 2.26
C MET A 1 18.31 12.69 0.97
N LYS A 2 18.42 11.37 1.01
CA LYS A 2 18.16 10.54 -0.17
C LYS A 2 16.66 10.52 -0.44
N THR A 3 16.25 10.79 -1.67
CA THR A 3 14.83 10.71 -2.07
C THR A 3 14.37 9.25 -1.91
N PRO A 4 13.31 8.98 -1.14
CA PRO A 4 12.82 7.62 -0.96
C PRO A 4 12.35 7.06 -2.30
N LYS A 5 12.62 5.78 -2.57
CA LYS A 5 12.17 5.17 -3.83
C LYS A 5 10.64 5.03 -3.78
N PRO A 6 9.96 5.12 -4.94
CA PRO A 6 8.50 4.97 -4.99
C PRO A 6 7.99 3.67 -4.33
N LEU A 7 8.74 2.57 -4.46
CA LEU A 7 8.37 1.30 -3.85
C LEU A 7 8.44 1.34 -2.32
N ASP A 8 9.45 2.01 -1.75
CA ASP A 8 9.60 2.15 -0.29
C ASP A 8 8.41 2.92 0.30
N LEU A 9 8.00 4.02 -0.35
CA LEU A 9 6.84 4.81 0.05
C LEU A 9 5.53 4.00 0.03
N VAL A 10 5.38 3.16 -0.98
CA VAL A 10 4.19 2.33 -1.17
C VAL A 10 4.15 1.19 -0.13
N ILE A 11 5.30 0.62 0.23
CA ILE A 11 5.42 -0.38 1.31
C ILE A 11 5.04 0.23 2.66
N ASP A 12 5.56 1.41 2.99
CA ASP A 12 5.22 2.11 4.25
C ASP A 12 3.72 2.37 4.33
N GLN A 13 3.12 2.88 3.25
CA GLN A 13 1.69 3.14 3.20
C GLN A 13 0.86 1.85 3.37
N TYR A 14 1.29 0.73 2.79
CA TYR A 14 0.63 -0.56 2.96
C TYR A 14 0.65 -1.01 4.43
N GLN A 15 1.80 -0.92 5.09
CA GLN A 15 1.93 -1.28 6.51
C GLN A 15 1.01 -0.44 7.40
N ILE A 16 0.94 0.87 7.16
CA ILE A 16 0.05 1.79 7.90
C ILE A 16 -1.42 1.40 7.72
N LEU A 17 -1.86 1.15 6.49
CA LEU A 17 -3.25 0.79 6.22
C LEU A 17 -3.60 -0.60 6.78
N MET A 18 -2.66 -1.54 6.73
CA MET A 18 -2.85 -2.88 7.29
C MET A 18 -2.98 -2.83 8.82
N ALA A 19 -2.18 -1.98 9.49
CA ALA A 19 -2.32 -1.75 10.92
C ALA A 19 -3.70 -1.17 11.28
N LYS A 20 -4.16 -0.16 10.51
CA LYS A 20 -5.51 0.42 10.69
C LYS A 20 -6.62 -0.59 10.45
N LEU A 21 -6.48 -1.45 9.43
CA LEU A 21 -7.48 -2.48 9.12
C LEU A 21 -7.63 -3.47 10.27
N LYS A 22 -6.51 -3.86 10.89
CA LYS A 22 -6.49 -4.78 12.04
C LYS A 22 -7.08 -4.16 13.31
N SER A 23 -6.93 -2.85 13.50
CA SER A 23 -7.35 -2.17 14.74
C SER A 23 -8.78 -1.63 14.70
N THR A 24 -9.30 -1.26 13.52
CA THR A 24 -10.66 -0.69 13.44
C THR A 24 -11.74 -1.75 13.71
N ARG A 25 -12.82 -1.33 14.37
CA ARG A 25 -14.04 -2.13 14.58
C ARG A 25 -15.18 -1.72 13.65
N ASP A 26 -15.03 -0.61 12.95
CA ASP A 26 -16.02 -0.11 11.99
C ASP A 26 -15.95 -0.91 10.69
N VAL A 27 -17.06 -1.58 10.34
CA VAL A 27 -17.14 -2.44 9.15
C VAL A 27 -17.04 -1.63 7.85
N GLN A 28 -17.61 -0.42 7.82
CA GLN A 28 -17.52 0.45 6.64
C GLN A 28 -16.08 0.93 6.44
N GLU A 29 -15.38 1.27 7.53
CA GLU A 29 -13.97 1.62 7.50
C GLU A 29 -13.11 0.42 7.07
N LYS A 30 -13.38 -0.79 7.59
CA LYS A 30 -12.69 -2.02 7.13
C LYS A 30 -12.81 -2.19 5.63
N ASN A 31 -14.01 -2.05 5.07
CA ASN A 31 -14.23 -2.19 3.62
C ASN A 31 -13.46 -1.15 2.82
N LYS A 32 -13.42 0.12 3.29
CA LYS A 32 -12.64 1.18 2.66
C LYS A 32 -11.14 0.90 2.72
N LEU A 33 -10.63 0.46 3.87
CA LEU A 33 -9.22 0.12 4.08
C LEU A 33 -8.80 -1.09 3.21
N PHE A 34 -9.65 -2.12 3.14
CA PHE A 34 -9.41 -3.28 2.30
C PHE A 34 -9.30 -2.89 0.82
N ARG A 35 -10.24 -2.09 0.30
CA ARG A 35 -10.18 -1.60 -1.08
C ARG A 35 -8.91 -0.77 -1.35
N ARG A 36 -8.50 0.07 -0.39
CA ARG A 36 -7.25 0.84 -0.50
C ARG A 36 -6.01 -0.06 -0.54
N LEU A 37 -5.97 -1.11 0.28
CA LEU A 37 -4.89 -2.09 0.30
C LEU A 37 -4.79 -2.84 -1.04
N THR A 38 -5.92 -3.28 -1.61
CA THR A 38 -5.94 -3.91 -2.94
C THR A 38 -5.39 -2.97 -4.02
N ASN A 39 -5.80 -1.69 -4.00
CA ASN A 39 -5.28 -0.71 -4.96
C ASN A 39 -3.76 -0.50 -4.80
N LEU A 40 -3.26 -0.46 -3.55
CA LEU A 40 -1.83 -0.35 -3.28
C LEU A 40 -1.04 -1.57 -3.76
N LEU A 41 -1.59 -2.78 -3.65
CA LEU A 41 -0.96 -3.98 -4.22
C LEU A 41 -0.81 -3.87 -5.73
N ALA A 42 -1.83 -3.40 -6.46
CA ALA A 42 -1.73 -3.18 -7.90
C ALA A 42 -0.64 -2.16 -8.26
N VAL A 43 -0.49 -1.10 -7.46
CA VAL A 43 0.60 -0.12 -7.63
C VAL A 43 1.97 -0.75 -7.35
N MET A 44 2.10 -1.59 -6.31
CA MET A 44 3.35 -2.32 -6.05
C MET A 44 3.73 -3.21 -7.22
N GLU A 45 2.79 -3.99 -7.76
CA GLU A 45 3.01 -4.86 -8.91
C GLU A 45 3.48 -4.07 -10.13
N PHE A 46 2.82 -2.93 -10.41
CA PHE A 46 3.22 -2.02 -11.48
C PHE A 46 4.64 -1.45 -11.27
N LEU A 47 4.96 -0.98 -10.06
CA LEU A 47 6.29 -0.45 -9.77
C LEU A 47 7.38 -1.53 -9.90
N LEU A 48 7.08 -2.75 -9.46
CA LEU A 48 7.98 -3.90 -9.63
C LEU A 48 8.16 -4.27 -11.10
N SER A 49 7.11 -4.20 -11.93
CA SER A 49 7.21 -4.50 -13.36
C SER A 49 8.05 -3.45 -14.10
N VAL A 50 7.87 -2.17 -13.78
CA VAL A 50 8.67 -1.08 -14.36
C VAL A 50 10.13 -1.21 -13.93
N ASN A 51 10.40 -1.47 -12.65
CA ASN A 51 11.75 -1.57 -12.12
C ASN A 51 12.53 -2.82 -12.58
N LYS A 52 11.83 -3.89 -13.00
CA LYS A 52 12.44 -5.07 -13.65
C LYS A 52 12.75 -4.88 -15.14
N SER A 53 12.12 -3.88 -15.76
CA SER A 53 12.26 -3.59 -17.19
C SER A 53 13.33 -2.51 -17.46
N SER A 54 14.06 -2.08 -16.42
CA SER A 54 15.16 -1.11 -16.48
C SER A 54 16.50 -1.77 -16.20
#